data_AF-A0A3M7BPI1-F1
#
_entry.id   AF-A0A3M7BPI1-F1
#
_cell.length_a   1.000
_cell.length_b   1.000
_cell.length_c   1.000
_cell.angle_alpha   90.00
_cell.angle_beta   90.00
_cell.angle_gamma   90.00
#
_symmetry.space_group_name_H-M   'P 1'
#
loop_
_entity.id
_entity.type
_entity.pdbx_description
1 polymer ?
#
loop_
_entity_poly.entity_id
_entity_poly.type
_entity_poly.pdbx_seq_one_letter_code
_entity_poly.pdbx_strand_id
1 'polypeptide(L)'
;MAATAEAQPSNPFVKQLASSDRRTRDRALDSLRTYLRRSAPFSSLDFLKLWKGLFYCMWMQDKPRNQQRLARDLADLVDALSTRENMLGFLEGFWKTMAREWGNIDALRMDKYLYLVRCYVNKGFEKVARDGWKDEGLREEYLQILEGTPLHARDHKIPNGLRYHVIDIYVDELDKVDTDRTAPVEALLRPMRKLGKESPAKTVRSRVKEALDDDRVSDWKGEREEETGSQAGGGGEQSADDGEFGGFDD
;
A
#
# COMPACT_ATOMS: atom_id res chain seq x y z
N MET A 1 14.04 -33.17 -23.97
CA MET A 1 12.82 -32.80 -24.72
C MET A 1 12.29 -31.52 -24.12
N ALA A 2 12.43 -30.40 -24.82
CA ALA A 2 11.93 -29.11 -24.38
C ALA A 2 10.40 -29.09 -24.58
N ALA A 3 9.65 -28.97 -23.50
CA ALA A 3 8.21 -28.75 -23.56
C ALA A 3 7.99 -27.37 -24.21
N THR A 4 7.47 -27.38 -25.43
CA THR A 4 6.93 -26.20 -26.11
C THR A 4 5.86 -25.58 -25.22
N ALA A 5 6.09 -24.36 -24.75
CA ALA A 5 5.09 -23.57 -24.05
C ALA A 5 3.95 -23.25 -25.02
N GLU A 6 2.93 -24.09 -25.05
CA GLU A 6 1.68 -23.81 -25.77
C GLU A 6 1.11 -22.51 -25.23
N ALA A 7 0.97 -21.51 -26.10
CA ALA A 7 0.35 -20.25 -25.75
C ALA A 7 -1.12 -20.51 -25.40
N GLN A 8 -1.46 -20.45 -24.11
CA GLN A 8 -2.85 -20.55 -23.67
C GLN A 8 -3.70 -19.51 -24.42
N PRO A 9 -4.89 -19.89 -24.92
CA PRO A 9 -5.75 -18.99 -25.67
C PRO A 9 -6.04 -17.74 -24.83
N SER A 10 -5.78 -16.56 -25.41
CA SER A 10 -6.01 -15.29 -24.71
C SER A 10 -7.49 -15.20 -24.33
N ASN A 11 -7.79 -15.18 -23.03
CA ASN A 11 -9.16 -15.07 -22.58
C ASN A 11 -9.83 -13.83 -23.20
N PRO A 12 -10.98 -13.98 -23.89
CA PRO A 12 -11.58 -12.91 -24.67
C PRO A 12 -11.95 -11.68 -23.84
N PHE A 13 -12.24 -11.88 -22.54
CA PHE A 13 -12.59 -10.77 -21.63
C PHE A 13 -11.41 -9.83 -21.33
N VAL A 14 -10.15 -10.25 -21.49
CA VAL A 14 -8.99 -9.41 -21.13
C VAL A 14 -8.93 -8.16 -22.00
N LYS A 15 -9.27 -8.29 -23.29
CA LYS A 15 -9.40 -7.14 -24.19
C LYS A 15 -10.60 -6.27 -23.84
N GLN A 16 -11.68 -6.87 -23.34
CA GLN A 16 -12.91 -6.18 -22.95
C GLN A 16 -12.74 -5.31 -21.70
N LEU A 17 -11.78 -5.63 -20.81
CA LEU A 17 -11.43 -4.79 -19.65
C LEU A 17 -10.97 -3.38 -20.06
N ALA A 18 -10.39 -3.23 -21.25
CA ALA A 18 -9.94 -1.93 -21.79
C ALA A 18 -10.97 -1.27 -22.72
N SER A 19 -12.21 -1.79 -22.79
CA SER A 19 -13.27 -1.22 -23.65
C SER A 19 -13.66 0.18 -23.18
N SER A 20 -14.03 1.06 -24.11
CA SER A 20 -14.62 2.37 -23.78
C SER A 20 -16.01 2.25 -23.16
N ASP A 21 -16.77 1.20 -23.50
CA ASP A 21 -18.08 0.93 -22.94
C ASP A 21 -17.99 0.36 -21.51
N ARG A 22 -18.55 1.10 -20.55
CA ARG A 22 -18.58 0.69 -19.14
C ARG A 22 -19.26 -0.66 -18.95
N ARG A 23 -20.40 -0.92 -19.61
CA ARG A 23 -21.15 -2.18 -19.42
C ARG A 23 -20.33 -3.38 -19.86
N THR A 24 -19.53 -3.22 -20.91
CA THR A 24 -18.59 -4.24 -21.38
C THR A 24 -17.47 -4.48 -20.37
N ARG A 25 -16.90 -3.42 -19.77
CA ARG A 25 -15.90 -3.57 -18.70
C ARG A 25 -16.46 -4.25 -17.45
N ASP A 26 -17.65 -3.85 -17.01
CA ASP A 26 -18.31 -4.39 -15.82
C ASP A 26 -18.55 -5.91 -15.99
N ARG A 27 -19.09 -6.35 -17.15
CA ARG A 27 -19.24 -7.79 -17.46
C ARG A 27 -17.91 -8.55 -17.55
N ALA A 28 -16.87 -7.89 -18.07
CA ALA A 28 -15.53 -8.48 -18.15
C ALA A 28 -14.91 -8.66 -16.77
N LEU A 29 -15.16 -7.75 -15.83
CA LEU A 29 -14.74 -7.88 -14.42
C LEU A 29 -15.45 -9.04 -13.72
N ASP A 30 -16.76 -9.22 -13.93
CA ASP A 30 -17.51 -10.36 -13.38
C ASP A 30 -16.99 -11.70 -13.92
N SER A 31 -16.69 -11.73 -15.22
CA SER A 31 -16.08 -12.90 -15.88
C SER A 31 -14.70 -13.20 -15.33
N LEU A 32 -13.88 -12.16 -15.13
CA LEU A 32 -12.56 -12.27 -14.52
C LEU A 32 -12.66 -12.81 -13.09
N ARG A 33 -13.58 -12.31 -12.26
CA ARG A 33 -13.77 -12.78 -10.88
C ARG A 33 -14.07 -14.28 -10.83
N THR A 34 -14.87 -14.78 -11.77
CA THR A 34 -15.14 -16.22 -11.89
C THR A 34 -13.89 -16.99 -12.34
N TYR A 35 -13.17 -16.46 -13.33
CA TYR A 35 -11.96 -17.07 -13.85
C TYR A 35 -10.83 -17.18 -12.83
N LEU A 36 -10.68 -16.19 -11.95
CA LEU A 36 -9.68 -16.16 -10.88
C LEU A 36 -9.87 -17.27 -9.82
N ARG A 37 -11.09 -17.81 -9.67
CA ARG A 37 -11.40 -18.88 -8.70
C ARG A 37 -10.81 -20.25 -9.06
N ARG A 38 -10.24 -20.39 -10.25
CA ARG A 38 -9.60 -21.66 -10.64
C ARG A 38 -8.44 -21.99 -9.71
N SER A 39 -8.26 -23.28 -9.41
CA SER A 39 -7.11 -23.78 -8.65
C SER A 39 -5.86 -23.94 -9.51
N ALA A 40 -6.02 -24.06 -10.84
CA ALA A 40 -4.90 -24.18 -11.76
C ALA A 40 -3.94 -22.98 -11.63
N PRO A 41 -2.61 -23.22 -11.59
CA PRO A 41 -1.65 -22.15 -11.40
C PRO A 41 -1.66 -21.17 -12.58
N PHE A 42 -1.44 -19.91 -12.28
CA PHE A 42 -1.19 -18.87 -13.27
C PHE A 42 0.31 -18.65 -13.43
N SER A 43 0.77 -18.43 -14.66
CA SER A 43 2.14 -17.95 -14.86
C SER A 43 2.24 -16.47 -14.51
N SER A 44 3.45 -15.98 -14.22
CA SER A 44 3.70 -14.55 -14.03
C SER A 44 3.26 -13.73 -15.26
N LEU A 45 3.40 -14.29 -16.47
CA LEU A 45 2.97 -13.63 -17.70
C LEU A 45 1.45 -13.50 -17.78
N ASP A 46 0.69 -14.48 -17.29
CA ASP A 46 -0.78 -14.39 -17.24
C ASP A 46 -1.21 -13.24 -16.35
N PHE A 47 -0.62 -13.12 -15.15
CA PHE A 47 -0.91 -12.00 -14.25
C PHE A 47 -0.54 -10.64 -14.85
N LEU A 48 0.60 -10.53 -15.54
CA LEU A 48 0.97 -9.28 -16.23
C LEU A 48 -0.01 -8.92 -17.36
N LYS A 49 -0.54 -9.91 -18.10
CA LYS A 49 -1.57 -9.69 -19.13
C LYS A 49 -2.88 -9.24 -18.50
N LEU A 50 -3.32 -9.89 -17.42
CA LEU A 50 -4.53 -9.52 -16.68
C LEU A 50 -4.40 -8.10 -16.13
N TRP A 51 -3.30 -7.79 -15.46
CA TRP A 51 -3.06 -6.48 -14.87
C TRP A 51 -2.93 -5.36 -15.89
N LYS A 52 -2.40 -5.63 -17.09
CA LYS A 52 -2.47 -4.67 -18.19
C LYS A 52 -3.93 -4.32 -18.53
N GLY A 53 -4.82 -5.32 -18.61
CA GLY A 53 -6.25 -5.10 -18.82
C GLY A 53 -6.90 -4.30 -17.69
N LEU A 54 -6.63 -4.67 -16.42
CA LEU A 54 -7.17 -3.98 -15.24
C LEU A 54 -6.67 -2.54 -15.11
N PHE A 55 -5.41 -2.29 -15.43
CA PHE A 55 -4.84 -0.94 -15.47
C PHE A 55 -5.62 -0.04 -16.43
N TYR A 56 -5.92 -0.52 -17.64
CA TYR A 56 -6.74 0.23 -18.60
C TYR A 56 -8.23 0.28 -18.23
N CYS A 57 -8.74 -0.71 -17.49
CA CYS A 57 -10.09 -0.63 -16.91
C CYS A 57 -10.21 0.58 -15.96
N MET A 58 -9.21 0.76 -15.09
CA MET A 58 -9.11 1.94 -14.23
C MET A 58 -8.89 3.23 -15.05
N TRP A 59 -8.07 3.17 -16.09
CA TRP A 59 -7.78 4.29 -16.99
C TRP A 59 -9.06 4.89 -17.59
N MET A 60 -9.99 4.03 -18.03
CA MET A 60 -11.26 4.42 -18.67
C MET A 60 -12.36 4.84 -17.69
N GLN A 61 -12.08 4.89 -16.38
CA GLN A 61 -13.05 5.35 -15.38
C GLN A 61 -12.82 6.83 -15.02
N ASP A 62 -13.79 7.67 -15.39
CA ASP A 62 -13.67 9.13 -15.21
C ASP A 62 -14.51 9.67 -14.04
N LYS A 63 -15.58 8.98 -13.63
CA LYS A 63 -16.45 9.47 -12.55
C LYS A 63 -15.82 9.19 -11.17
N PRO A 64 -15.56 10.20 -10.32
CA PRO A 64 -14.83 10.01 -9.05
C PRO A 64 -15.38 8.92 -8.14
N ARG A 65 -16.70 8.87 -7.93
CA ARG A 65 -17.36 7.81 -7.14
C ARG A 65 -17.12 6.42 -7.72
N ASN A 66 -17.16 6.29 -9.04
CA ASN A 66 -16.92 5.01 -9.70
C ASN A 66 -15.43 4.63 -9.68
N GLN A 67 -14.51 5.60 -9.72
CA GLN A 67 -13.07 5.33 -9.59
C GLN A 67 -12.78 4.71 -8.23
N GLN A 68 -13.29 5.29 -7.14
CA GLN A 68 -13.10 4.74 -5.81
C GLN A 68 -13.71 3.35 -5.66
N ARG A 69 -14.94 3.15 -6.17
CA ARG A 69 -15.59 1.85 -6.17
C ARG A 69 -14.77 0.82 -6.94
N LEU A 70 -14.34 1.16 -8.16
CA LEU A 70 -13.55 0.28 -9.00
C LEU A 70 -12.21 -0.07 -8.33
N ALA A 71 -11.53 0.88 -7.69
CA ALA A 71 -10.27 0.60 -7.00
C ALA A 71 -10.42 -0.45 -5.89
N ARG A 72 -11.50 -0.37 -5.11
CA ARG A 72 -11.84 -1.39 -4.10
C ARG A 72 -12.24 -2.72 -4.74
N ASP A 73 -13.10 -2.68 -5.76
CA ASP A 73 -13.53 -3.87 -6.49
C ASP A 73 -12.33 -4.61 -7.11
N LEU A 74 -11.31 -3.88 -7.59
CA LEU A 74 -10.06 -4.46 -8.08
C LEU A 74 -9.25 -5.10 -6.94
N ALA A 75 -9.04 -4.40 -5.82
CA ALA A 75 -8.33 -4.95 -4.67
C ALA A 75 -9.03 -6.23 -4.12
N ASP A 76 -10.37 -6.25 -4.09
CA ASP A 76 -11.15 -7.41 -3.66
C ASP A 76 -11.05 -8.61 -4.63
N LEU A 77 -10.49 -8.44 -5.84
CA LEU A 77 -10.17 -9.59 -6.70
C LEU A 77 -9.15 -10.52 -6.04
N VAL A 78 -8.29 -10.02 -5.13
CA VAL A 78 -7.35 -10.84 -4.35
C VAL A 78 -8.10 -11.87 -3.49
N ASP A 79 -9.36 -11.63 -3.13
CA ASP A 79 -10.23 -12.58 -2.42
C ASP A 79 -10.83 -13.66 -3.32
N ALA A 80 -10.80 -13.48 -4.65
CA ALA A 80 -11.27 -14.49 -5.58
C ALA A 80 -10.24 -15.59 -5.88
N LEU A 81 -8.97 -15.40 -5.53
CA LEU A 81 -7.89 -16.36 -5.79
C LEU A 81 -7.94 -17.49 -4.74
N SER A 82 -8.07 -18.72 -5.24
CA SER A 82 -8.28 -19.91 -4.40
C SER A 82 -7.00 -20.49 -3.79
N THR A 83 -5.82 -20.11 -4.27
CA THR A 83 -4.53 -20.62 -3.79
C THR A 83 -3.60 -19.49 -3.39
N ARG A 84 -2.73 -19.77 -2.41
CA ARG A 84 -1.70 -18.84 -1.92
C ARG A 84 -0.77 -18.37 -3.04
N GLU A 85 -0.31 -19.29 -3.88
CA GLU A 85 0.54 -18.98 -5.04
C GLU A 85 -0.14 -18.01 -6.01
N ASN A 86 -1.39 -18.29 -6.39
CA ASN A 86 -2.11 -17.41 -7.30
C ASN A 86 -2.40 -16.04 -6.69
N MET A 87 -2.72 -16.00 -5.39
CA MET A 87 -2.95 -14.76 -4.65
C MET A 87 -1.69 -13.89 -4.60
N LEU A 88 -0.55 -14.46 -4.21
CA LEU A 88 0.75 -13.78 -4.17
C LEU A 88 1.20 -13.36 -5.58
N GLY A 89 1.05 -14.23 -6.58
CA GLY A 89 1.39 -13.90 -7.97
C GLY A 89 0.52 -12.77 -8.54
N PHE A 90 -0.75 -12.68 -8.13
CA PHE A 90 -1.63 -11.59 -8.52
C PHE A 90 -1.22 -10.26 -7.87
N LEU A 91 -0.82 -10.26 -6.58
CA LEU A 91 -0.26 -9.10 -5.90
C LEU A 91 1.08 -8.67 -6.51
N GLU A 92 1.96 -9.61 -6.83
CA GLU A 92 3.23 -9.31 -7.50
C GLU A 92 3.02 -8.71 -8.89
N GLY A 93 2.07 -9.26 -9.66
CA GLY A 93 1.68 -8.74 -10.97
C GLY A 93 1.14 -7.30 -10.91
N PHE A 94 0.42 -6.94 -9.84
CA PHE A 94 -0.03 -5.57 -9.59
C PHE A 94 1.17 -4.64 -9.47
N TRP A 95 2.08 -4.94 -8.55
CA TRP A 95 3.23 -4.08 -8.26
C TRP A 95 4.14 -3.92 -9.47
N LYS A 96 4.42 -5.01 -10.21
CA LYS A 96 5.19 -4.96 -11.46
C LYS A 96 4.51 -4.08 -12.52
N THR A 97 3.19 -4.14 -12.60
CA THR A 97 2.43 -3.30 -13.55
C THR A 97 2.46 -1.83 -13.14
N MET A 98 2.22 -1.53 -11.85
CA MET A 98 2.28 -0.16 -11.34
C MET A 98 3.66 0.45 -11.51
N ALA A 99 4.73 -0.29 -11.18
CA ALA A 99 6.11 0.19 -11.37
C ALA A 99 6.42 0.50 -12.84
N ARG A 100 5.97 -0.35 -13.77
CA ARG A 100 6.19 -0.14 -15.22
C ARG A 100 5.42 1.06 -15.76
N GLU A 101 4.16 1.22 -15.37
CA GLU A 101 3.27 2.22 -15.96
C GLU A 101 3.26 3.56 -15.22
N TRP A 102 3.85 3.66 -14.03
CA TRP A 102 3.75 4.86 -13.18
C TRP A 102 4.11 6.16 -13.89
N GLY A 103 5.21 6.14 -14.66
CA GLY A 103 5.68 7.30 -15.41
C GLY A 103 4.78 7.68 -16.60
N ASN A 104 3.90 6.80 -17.04
CA ASN A 104 2.96 7.02 -18.14
C ASN A 104 1.61 7.60 -17.66
N ILE A 105 1.39 7.69 -16.35
CA ILE A 105 0.16 8.24 -15.77
C ILE A 105 0.28 9.76 -15.78
N ASP A 106 -0.57 10.43 -16.54
CA ASP A 106 -0.65 11.89 -16.52
C ASP A 106 -1.30 12.41 -15.23
N ALA A 107 -1.05 13.69 -14.93
CA ALA A 107 -1.48 14.32 -13.68
C ALA A 107 -2.99 14.23 -13.44
N LEU A 108 -3.84 14.31 -14.48
CA LEU A 108 -5.31 14.26 -14.34
C LEU A 108 -5.82 12.87 -13.95
N ARG A 109 -5.00 11.84 -14.11
CA ARG A 109 -5.33 10.46 -13.76
C ARG A 109 -4.62 9.99 -12.49
N MET A 110 -3.68 10.76 -11.94
CA MET A 110 -2.83 10.28 -10.85
C MET A 110 -3.63 9.88 -9.60
N ASP A 111 -4.57 10.71 -9.15
CA ASP A 111 -5.31 10.51 -7.90
C ASP A 111 -5.98 9.14 -7.78
N LYS A 112 -6.56 8.66 -8.88
CA LYS A 112 -7.27 7.37 -8.87
C LYS A 112 -6.29 6.19 -8.78
N TYR A 113 -5.08 6.33 -9.32
CA TYR A 113 -4.03 5.33 -9.19
C TYR A 113 -3.34 5.40 -7.82
N LEU A 114 -3.18 6.59 -7.24
CA LEU A 114 -2.75 6.74 -5.84
C LEU A 114 -3.74 6.02 -4.91
N TYR A 115 -5.05 6.22 -5.12
CA TYR A 115 -6.08 5.51 -4.34
C TYR A 115 -6.05 3.99 -4.58
N LEU A 116 -5.87 3.54 -5.83
CA LEU A 116 -5.72 2.12 -6.15
C LEU A 116 -4.52 1.49 -5.41
N VAL A 117 -3.35 2.15 -5.40
CA VAL A 117 -2.19 1.68 -4.63
C VAL A 117 -2.51 1.59 -3.14
N ARG A 118 -3.21 2.59 -2.58
CA ARG A 118 -3.64 2.56 -1.18
C ARG A 118 -4.52 1.35 -0.88
N CYS A 119 -5.49 1.03 -1.75
CA CYS A 119 -6.31 -0.17 -1.62
C CYS A 119 -5.48 -1.47 -1.67
N TYR A 120 -4.44 -1.53 -2.51
CA TYR A 120 -3.58 -2.72 -2.63
C TYR A 120 -2.61 -2.91 -1.46
N VAL A 121 -2.05 -1.82 -0.92
CA VAL A 121 -1.27 -1.89 0.33
C VAL A 121 -2.14 -2.43 1.46
N ASN A 122 -3.33 -1.86 1.65
CA ASN A 122 -4.28 -2.31 2.66
C ASN A 122 -4.70 -3.76 2.46
N LYS A 123 -5.10 -4.15 1.25
CA LYS A 123 -5.51 -5.53 0.95
C LYS A 123 -4.38 -6.53 1.21
N GLY A 124 -3.13 -6.18 0.87
CA GLY A 124 -2.00 -7.05 1.18
C GLY A 124 -1.78 -7.25 2.68
N PHE A 125 -1.88 -6.17 3.48
CA PHE A 125 -1.85 -6.28 4.94
C PHE A 125 -3.02 -7.07 5.51
N GLU A 126 -4.25 -6.82 5.04
CA GLU A 126 -5.47 -7.55 5.42
C GLU A 126 -5.27 -9.07 5.22
N LYS A 127 -4.63 -9.48 4.12
CA LYS A 127 -4.38 -10.89 3.83
C LYS A 127 -3.41 -11.55 4.80
N VAL A 128 -2.32 -10.87 5.17
CA VAL A 128 -1.34 -11.42 6.12
C VAL A 128 -1.81 -11.32 7.57
N ALA A 129 -2.73 -10.40 7.86
CA ALA A 129 -3.32 -10.19 9.20
C ALA A 129 -4.45 -11.17 9.53
N ARG A 130 -5.09 -11.78 8.52
CA ARG A 130 -6.36 -12.55 8.62
C ARG A 130 -6.41 -13.56 9.78
N ASP A 131 -5.31 -14.26 10.05
CA ASP A 131 -5.22 -15.29 11.11
C ASP A 131 -4.47 -14.79 12.34
N GLY A 132 -4.52 -13.47 12.61
CA GLY A 132 -3.81 -12.84 13.73
C GLY A 132 -2.30 -12.94 13.57
N TRP A 133 -1.79 -12.67 12.37
CA TRP A 133 -0.36 -12.65 12.04
C TRP A 133 0.40 -13.99 12.16
N LYS A 134 -0.32 -15.12 12.35
CA LYS A 134 0.27 -16.45 12.60
C LYS A 134 0.97 -17.08 11.39
N ASP A 135 0.52 -16.80 10.16
CA ASP A 135 1.15 -17.35 8.95
C ASP A 135 2.41 -16.54 8.60
N GLU A 136 3.52 -16.90 9.24
CA GLU A 136 4.81 -16.24 9.05
C GLU A 136 5.32 -16.37 7.62
N GLY A 137 5.07 -17.51 6.98
CA GLY A 137 5.49 -17.73 5.61
C GLY A 137 4.76 -16.78 4.66
N LEU A 138 3.44 -16.61 4.83
CA LEU A 138 2.64 -15.77 3.96
C LEU A 138 3.05 -14.31 4.11
N ARG A 139 3.27 -13.90 5.36
CA ARG A 139 3.82 -12.59 5.71
C ARG A 139 5.18 -12.38 5.02
N GLU A 140 6.10 -13.32 5.16
CA GLU A 140 7.44 -13.21 4.56
C GLU A 140 7.39 -13.12 3.03
N GLU A 141 6.62 -13.97 2.35
CA GLU A 141 6.48 -13.91 0.90
C GLU A 141 5.85 -12.60 0.43
N TYR A 142 4.86 -12.06 1.16
CA TYR A 142 4.29 -10.75 0.84
C TYR A 142 5.31 -9.62 1.04
N LEU A 143 6.09 -9.64 2.13
CA LEU A 143 7.14 -8.65 2.38
C LEU A 143 8.24 -8.73 1.30
N GLN A 144 8.56 -9.92 0.81
CA GLN A 144 9.48 -10.09 -0.33
C GLN A 144 8.93 -9.46 -1.62
N ILE A 145 7.62 -9.53 -1.87
CA ILE A 145 7.00 -8.82 -3.00
C ILE A 145 7.20 -7.30 -2.86
N LEU A 146 6.98 -6.76 -1.65
CA LEU A 146 7.17 -5.33 -1.38
C LEU A 146 8.64 -4.91 -1.57
N GLU A 147 9.59 -5.68 -1.03
CA GLU A 147 11.04 -5.46 -1.21
C GLU A 147 11.49 -5.66 -2.66
N GLY A 148 10.85 -6.55 -3.40
CA GLY A 148 11.19 -6.86 -4.78
C GLY A 148 10.71 -5.82 -5.77
N THR A 149 9.65 -5.06 -5.44
CA THR A 149 9.07 -4.07 -6.35
C THR A 149 8.86 -2.69 -5.70
N PRO A 150 7.76 -2.34 -5.03
CA PRO A 150 7.49 -0.95 -4.64
C PRO A 150 8.53 -0.34 -3.69
N LEU A 151 9.22 -1.16 -2.89
CA LEU A 151 10.21 -0.73 -1.90
C LEU A 151 11.62 -1.24 -2.21
N HIS A 152 11.89 -1.67 -3.44
CA HIS A 152 13.23 -2.15 -3.80
C HIS A 152 14.27 -1.05 -3.69
N ALA A 153 15.32 -1.23 -2.89
CA ALA A 153 16.25 -0.15 -2.56
C ALA A 153 16.95 0.49 -3.78
N ARG A 154 17.46 -0.33 -4.71
CA ARG A 154 18.44 0.10 -5.72
C ARG A 154 18.02 0.05 -7.18
N ASP A 155 16.89 -0.57 -7.51
CA ASP A 155 16.46 -0.69 -8.91
C ASP A 155 15.84 0.63 -9.39
N HIS A 156 16.55 1.28 -10.31
CA HIS A 156 16.20 2.56 -10.91
C HIS A 156 14.99 2.47 -11.84
N LYS A 157 14.58 1.26 -12.25
CA LYS A 157 13.36 1.07 -13.05
C LYS A 157 12.09 1.31 -12.24
N ILE A 158 12.17 1.26 -10.91
CA ILE A 158 11.04 1.56 -10.03
C ILE A 158 11.00 3.06 -9.76
N PRO A 159 9.96 3.76 -10.23
CA PRO A 159 9.89 5.22 -10.12
C PRO A 159 9.78 5.68 -8.67
N ASN A 160 10.54 6.71 -8.29
CA ASN A 160 10.51 7.25 -6.94
C ASN A 160 9.12 7.74 -6.52
N GLY A 161 8.29 8.22 -7.46
CA GLY A 161 6.90 8.61 -7.17
C GLY A 161 6.07 7.47 -6.55
N LEU A 162 6.25 6.23 -7.04
CA LEU A 162 5.59 5.06 -6.46
C LEU A 162 6.14 4.77 -5.06
N ARG A 163 7.47 4.86 -4.88
CA ARG A 163 8.12 4.65 -3.57
C ARG A 163 7.60 5.64 -2.53
N TYR A 164 7.59 6.93 -2.85
CA TYR A 164 7.10 7.98 -1.96
C TYR A 164 5.66 7.72 -1.55
N HIS A 165 4.78 7.41 -2.51
CA HIS A 165 3.40 7.13 -2.20
C HIS A 165 3.23 5.91 -1.29
N VAL A 166 3.95 4.82 -1.54
CA VAL A 166 3.89 3.63 -0.68
C VAL A 166 4.44 3.93 0.71
N ILE A 167 5.53 4.69 0.82
CA ILE A 167 6.09 5.16 2.10
C ILE A 167 5.03 5.95 2.88
N ASP A 168 4.41 6.94 2.23
CA ASP A 168 3.48 7.88 2.85
C ASP A 168 2.21 7.20 3.40
N ILE A 169 1.81 6.06 2.81
CA ILE A 169 0.59 5.33 3.22
C ILE A 169 0.89 4.04 3.99
N TYR A 170 2.15 3.64 4.15
CA TYR A 170 2.51 2.33 4.70
C TYR A 170 1.96 2.15 6.12
N VAL A 171 2.26 3.11 6.99
CA VAL A 171 1.85 3.10 8.40
C VAL A 171 0.33 3.25 8.52
N ASP A 172 -0.28 4.14 7.73
CA ASP A 172 -1.74 4.32 7.67
C ASP A 172 -2.49 3.02 7.37
N GLU A 173 -2.05 2.28 6.36
CA GLU A 173 -2.76 1.07 5.95
C GLU A 173 -2.48 -0.12 6.87
N LEU A 174 -1.33 -0.14 7.55
CA LEU A 174 -1.03 -1.12 8.60
C LEU A 174 -1.87 -0.86 9.87
N ASP A 175 -1.99 0.40 10.26
CA ASP A 175 -2.76 0.85 11.44
C ASP A 175 -4.23 0.43 11.33
N LYS A 176 -4.80 0.54 10.13
CA LYS A 176 -6.18 0.12 9.85
C LYS A 176 -6.44 -1.37 10.02
N VAL A 177 -5.42 -2.23 9.86
CA VAL A 177 -5.60 -3.68 9.97
C VAL A 177 -5.19 -4.24 11.33
N ASP A 178 -4.40 -3.50 12.11
CA ASP A 178 -3.89 -3.93 13.42
C ASP A 178 -4.26 -2.94 14.54
N THR A 179 -5.57 -2.79 14.76
CA THR A 179 -6.10 -1.95 15.84
C THR A 179 -5.74 -2.48 17.23
N ASP A 180 -5.50 -3.79 17.34
CA ASP A 180 -5.20 -4.46 18.60
C ASP A 180 -3.69 -4.43 18.96
N ARG A 181 -2.86 -3.78 18.11
CA ARG A 181 -1.40 -3.66 18.31
C ARG A 181 -0.68 -5.00 18.50
N THR A 182 -1.13 -6.03 17.77
CA THR A 182 -0.56 -7.40 17.85
C THR A 182 0.40 -7.73 16.72
N ALA A 183 0.53 -6.84 15.73
CA ALA A 183 1.33 -7.07 14.55
C ALA A 183 2.82 -7.23 14.91
N PRO A 184 3.54 -8.13 14.24
CA PRO A 184 5.00 -8.23 14.34
C PRO A 184 5.66 -7.05 13.61
N VAL A 185 5.55 -5.86 14.21
CA VAL A 185 5.88 -4.57 13.58
C VAL A 185 7.33 -4.52 13.09
N GLU A 186 8.27 -5.10 13.82
CA GLU A 186 9.68 -5.13 13.40
C GLU A 186 9.91 -5.95 12.13
N ALA A 187 9.17 -7.05 11.96
CA ALA A 187 9.22 -7.82 10.71
C ALA A 187 8.56 -7.04 9.57
N LEU A 188 7.39 -6.44 9.83
CA LEU A 188 6.64 -5.69 8.82
C LEU A 188 7.40 -4.45 8.34
N LEU A 189 8.09 -3.72 9.23
CA LEU A 189 8.87 -2.54 8.87
C LEU A 189 10.22 -2.86 8.21
N ARG A 190 10.63 -4.14 8.11
CA ARG A 190 11.90 -4.55 7.49
C ARG A 190 12.10 -3.98 6.07
N PRO A 191 11.13 -4.03 5.14
CA PRO A 191 11.28 -3.46 3.80
C PRO A 191 11.56 -1.95 3.84
N MET A 192 10.86 -1.23 4.71
CA MET A 192 11.03 0.21 4.91
C MET A 192 12.43 0.51 5.47
N ARG A 193 12.84 -0.17 6.54
CA ARG A 193 14.18 0.00 7.13
C ARG A 193 15.29 -0.29 6.12
N LYS A 194 15.15 -1.34 5.30
CA LYS A 194 16.11 -1.68 4.23
C LYS A 194 16.18 -0.58 3.18
N LEU A 195 15.03 -0.10 2.69
CA LEU A 195 14.95 1.01 1.75
C LEU A 195 15.62 2.28 2.30
N GLY A 196 15.36 2.62 3.56
CA GLY A 196 15.93 3.80 4.24
C GLY A 196 17.45 3.73 4.42
N LYS A 197 18.03 2.53 4.55
CA LYS A 197 19.48 2.34 4.66
C LYS A 197 20.17 2.30 3.29
N GLU A 198 19.59 1.59 2.33
CA GLU A 198 20.28 1.20 1.10
C GLU A 198 19.95 2.07 -0.13
N SER A 199 18.88 2.88 -0.07
CA SER A 199 18.48 3.71 -1.22
C SER A 199 19.58 4.73 -1.57
N PRO A 200 19.96 4.88 -2.85
CA PRO A 200 20.90 5.92 -3.26
C PRO A 200 20.32 7.33 -3.12
N ALA A 201 19.00 7.49 -3.22
CA ALA A 201 18.33 8.78 -3.16
C ALA A 201 18.16 9.29 -1.72
N LYS A 202 18.81 10.41 -1.38
CA LYS A 202 18.71 11.03 -0.05
C LYS A 202 17.26 11.37 0.32
N THR A 203 16.48 11.84 -0.64
CA THR A 203 15.06 12.18 -0.46
C THR A 203 14.23 10.96 -0.08
N VAL A 204 14.46 9.80 -0.70
CA VAL A 204 13.79 8.53 -0.32
C VAL A 204 14.16 8.14 1.10
N ARG A 205 15.45 8.22 1.47
CA ARG A 205 15.88 7.92 2.85
C ARG A 205 15.24 8.86 3.88
N SER A 206 15.10 10.15 3.57
CA SER A 206 14.42 11.13 4.43
C SER A 206 12.96 10.76 4.65
N ARG A 207 12.22 10.46 3.58
CA ARG A 207 10.79 10.09 3.67
C ARG A 207 10.58 8.80 4.44
N VAL A 208 11.45 7.80 4.27
CA VAL A 208 11.42 6.59 5.08
C VAL A 208 11.65 6.90 6.55
N LYS A 209 12.61 7.77 6.87
CA LYS A 209 12.87 8.19 8.25
C LYS A 209 11.64 8.85 8.85
N GLU A 210 11.05 9.83 8.17
CA GLU A 210 9.81 10.50 8.59
C GLU A 210 8.68 9.50 8.86
N ALA A 211 8.49 8.51 7.97
CA ALA A 211 7.46 7.48 8.16
C ALA A 211 7.76 6.50 9.31
N LEU A 212 9.03 6.26 9.63
CA LEU A 212 9.43 5.38 10.75
C LEU A 212 9.43 6.11 12.10
N ASP A 213 9.49 7.44 12.09
CA ASP A 213 9.42 8.31 13.27
C ASP A 213 7.95 8.66 13.64
N ASP A 214 6.94 8.08 12.95
CA ASP A 214 5.51 8.25 13.25
C ASP A 214 5.16 7.69 14.64
N ASP A 215 4.45 8.46 15.46
CA ASP A 215 4.10 8.10 16.85
C ASP A 215 3.40 6.73 16.97
N ARG A 216 2.63 6.34 15.95
CA ARG A 216 1.96 5.03 15.91
C ARG A 216 2.97 3.88 15.87
N VAL A 217 4.14 4.08 15.24
CA VAL A 217 5.22 3.09 15.19
C VAL A 217 5.78 2.84 16.59
N SER A 218 5.95 3.88 17.41
CA SER A 218 6.37 3.76 18.81
C SER A 218 5.30 3.06 19.67
N ASP A 219 4.02 3.33 19.40
CA ASP A 219 2.87 2.69 20.05
C ASP A 219 2.90 1.15 19.87
N TRP A 220 3.14 0.66 18.65
CA TRP A 220 3.28 -0.78 18.38
C TRP A 220 4.44 -1.46 19.12
N LYS A 221 5.48 -0.70 19.48
CA LYS A 221 6.64 -1.23 20.20
C LYS A 221 6.44 -1.25 21.71
N GLY A 222 5.34 -0.68 22.20
CA GLY A 222 5.14 -0.46 23.63
C GLY A 222 6.08 0.61 24.20
N GLU A 223 6.61 1.49 23.36
CA GLU A 223 7.58 2.54 23.72
C GLU A 223 6.92 3.86 24.12
N ARG A 224 5.64 3.87 24.51
CA ARG A 224 5.04 5.12 25.05
C ARG A 224 5.78 5.51 26.32
N GLU A 225 6.53 6.60 26.24
CA GLU A 225 6.88 7.39 27.41
C GLU A 225 5.56 7.77 28.09
N GLU A 226 5.40 7.33 29.33
CA GLU A 226 4.41 7.93 30.21
C GLU A 226 4.78 9.41 30.32
N GLU A 227 4.07 10.28 29.61
CA GLU A 227 3.96 11.68 30.01
C GLU A 227 3.28 11.68 31.39
N THR A 228 4.10 11.48 32.41
CA THR A 228 3.76 11.72 33.80
C THR A 228 3.56 13.23 33.93
N GLY A 229 2.33 13.66 33.66
CA GLY A 229 1.79 14.96 34.05
C GLY A 229 1.83 15.08 35.56
N SER A 230 3.02 15.37 36.10
CA SER A 230 3.29 15.61 37.50
C SER A 230 3.49 17.11 37.72
N GLN A 231 2.39 17.87 37.67
CA GLN A 231 2.31 19.10 38.43
C GLN A 231 0.93 19.23 39.08
N ALA A 232 0.80 18.55 40.22
CA ALA A 232 -0.19 18.89 41.24
C ALA A 232 0.54 19.58 42.41
N GLY A 233 0.25 20.87 42.57
CA GLY A 233 -0.01 21.53 43.85
C GLY A 233 1.10 21.64 44.90
N GLY A 234 1.57 22.87 45.11
CA GLY A 234 2.19 23.31 46.37
C GLY A 234 1.98 24.80 46.57
N GLY A 235 0.88 25.17 47.23
CA GLY A 235 0.59 26.55 47.62
C GLY A 235 1.47 27.02 48.77
N GLY A 236 1.79 28.31 48.77
CA GLY A 236 2.43 29.04 49.86
C GLY A 236 2.26 30.53 49.62
N GLU A 237 1.47 31.18 50.48
CA GLU A 237 1.08 32.58 50.44
C GLU A 237 2.19 33.58 50.85
N GLN A 238 2.11 34.77 50.25
CA GLN A 238 2.35 36.13 50.76
C GLN A 238 3.75 36.57 51.23
N SER A 239 4.24 37.65 50.61
CA SER A 239 4.43 38.95 51.29
C SER A 239 4.61 40.07 50.26
N ALA A 240 3.98 41.21 50.55
CA ALA A 240 4.01 42.44 49.78
C ALA A 240 5.37 43.14 49.89
N ASP A 241 5.79 43.83 48.83
CA ASP A 241 6.62 45.03 48.97
C ASP A 241 6.34 45.98 47.80
N ASP A 242 6.27 47.27 48.15
CA ASP A 242 5.78 48.39 47.37
C ASP A 242 6.78 48.81 46.26
N GLY A 243 6.24 49.29 45.14
CA GLY A 243 7.06 49.73 44.00
C GLY A 243 6.30 50.57 42.99
N GLU A 244 5.83 51.72 43.43
CA GLU A 244 5.41 52.89 42.66
C GLU A 244 6.31 53.18 41.44
N PHE A 245 5.77 53.21 40.21
CA PHE A 245 6.31 54.07 39.15
C PHE A 245 5.31 54.38 38.00
N GLY A 246 4.73 55.58 38.09
CA GLY A 246 4.59 56.58 37.02
C GLY A 246 4.07 56.15 35.64
N GLY A 247 2.81 56.48 35.36
CA GLY A 247 2.33 56.64 34.00
C GLY A 247 2.81 57.92 33.34
N PHE A 248 2.82 57.93 32.01
CA PHE A 248 2.50 59.08 31.16
C PHE A 248 1.95 58.56 29.83
N ASP A 249 0.73 59.01 29.49
CA ASP A 249 0.18 59.02 28.15
C ASP A 249 0.76 60.22 27.37
N ASP A 250 1.18 59.99 26.13
CA ASP A 250 0.76 60.73 24.91
C ASP A 250 1.28 60.01 23.64
#